data_AF-A0A955DJ83-F1
#
_entry.id   AF-A0A955DJ83-F1
#
_cell.length_a   1.000
_cell.length_b   1.000
_cell.length_c   1.000
_cell.angle_alpha   90.00
_cell.angle_beta   90.00
_cell.angle_gamma   90.00
#
_symmetry.space_group_name_H-M   'P 1'
#
loop_
_entity.id
_entity.type
_entity.pdbx_description
1 polymer ?
#
loop_
_entity_poly.entity_id
_entity_poly.type
_entity_poly.pdbx_seq_one_letter_code
_entity_poly.pdbx_strand_id
1 'polypeptide(L)'
;MRRYARNVSLIGALLASATVTGAAGTSSTTFTYQGRLRDAGLPANGTYHVDYWLWDAESGGNQVGSTIHFVTHEVANGVLSSQLDFGPGAFDGSPRWLEIHVDGATLSPRQPITATPYAIAGAAAARQRDLAPSDELAQAVQALRAENQVLRERLARLEARLDEALTSGAK
;
A
#
# COMPACT_ATOMS: atom_id res chain seq x y z
N MET A 1 31.98 -52.50 40.58
CA MET A 1 30.74 -52.74 39.80
C MET A 1 29.94 -51.44 39.71
N ARG A 2 29.59 -51.04 38.48
CA ARG A 2 28.48 -50.17 38.00
C ARG A 2 28.01 -48.90 38.78
N ARG A 3 28.40 -47.75 38.21
CA ARG A 3 27.62 -46.57 37.66
C ARG A 3 26.72 -45.66 38.53
N TYR A 4 26.68 -44.41 38.03
CA TYR A 4 25.69 -43.29 38.10
C TYR A 4 26.12 -42.09 38.97
N ALA A 5 26.01 -40.81 38.59
CA ALA A 5 25.50 -40.12 37.40
C ALA A 5 26.16 -38.72 37.33
N ARG A 6 26.34 -38.13 36.14
CA ARG A 6 26.59 -36.67 36.00
C ARG A 6 25.78 -36.13 34.83
N ASN A 7 24.90 -35.19 35.18
CA ASN A 7 23.97 -34.48 34.31
C ASN A 7 24.73 -33.56 33.35
N VAL A 8 24.37 -33.59 32.06
CA VAL A 8 24.78 -32.58 31.07
C VAL A 8 23.50 -31.99 30.49
N SER A 9 23.29 -30.70 30.73
CA SER A 9 22.19 -29.91 30.16
C SER A 9 22.71 -29.18 28.92
N LEU A 10 22.03 -29.34 27.79
CA LEU A 10 22.29 -28.63 26.53
C LEU A 10 21.13 -27.67 26.28
N ILE A 11 21.38 -26.37 26.43
CA ILE A 11 20.47 -25.29 26.02
C ILE A 11 20.85 -24.93 24.58
N GLY A 12 20.02 -25.31 23.61
CA GLY A 12 20.10 -24.85 22.23
C GLY A 12 18.87 -24.03 21.88
N ALA A 13 18.99 -22.70 21.92
CA ALA A 13 17.94 -21.78 21.47
C ALA A 13 18.08 -21.58 19.95
N LEU A 14 17.17 -22.17 19.16
CA LEU A 14 17.07 -21.94 17.73
C LEU A 14 16.19 -20.70 17.49
N LEU A 15 16.81 -19.58 17.12
CA LEU A 15 16.15 -18.38 16.62
C LEU A 15 15.67 -18.64 15.18
N ALA A 16 14.40 -18.99 15.01
CA ALA A 16 13.76 -19.02 13.70
C ALA A 16 13.40 -17.59 13.28
N SER A 17 14.14 -17.04 12.30
CA SER A 17 13.77 -15.78 11.66
C SER A 17 12.48 -15.97 10.87
N ALA A 18 11.43 -15.24 11.22
CA ALA A 18 10.21 -15.16 10.43
C ALA A 18 10.49 -14.25 9.23
N THR A 19 10.66 -14.83 8.05
CA THR A 19 10.54 -14.08 6.80
C THR A 19 9.07 -13.72 6.61
N VAL A 20 8.71 -12.47 6.88
CA VAL A 20 7.44 -11.91 6.42
C VAL A 20 7.59 -11.66 4.93
N THR A 21 7.25 -12.66 4.12
CA THR A 21 7.04 -12.43 2.69
C THR A 21 5.79 -11.56 2.58
N GLY A 22 5.97 -10.27 2.31
CA GLY A 22 4.87 -9.39 1.95
C GLY A 22 4.27 -9.90 0.65
N ALA A 23 3.17 -10.66 0.74
CA ALA A 23 2.37 -10.97 -0.42
C ALA A 23 1.79 -9.63 -0.93
N ALA A 24 2.37 -9.11 -2.01
CA ALA A 24 1.72 -8.09 -2.82
C ALA A 24 0.50 -8.77 -3.44
N GLY A 25 -0.64 -8.72 -2.76
CA GLY A 25 -1.90 -9.15 -3.33
C GLY A 25 -2.17 -8.30 -4.57
N THR A 26 -2.36 -8.92 -5.72
CA THR A 26 -2.91 -8.26 -6.89
C THR A 26 -4.24 -7.67 -6.48
N SER A 27 -4.27 -6.36 -6.25
CA SER A 27 -5.51 -5.66 -5.93
C SER A 27 -6.38 -5.74 -7.17
N SER A 28 -7.62 -6.21 -7.02
CA SER A 28 -8.59 -6.19 -8.11
C SER A 28 -8.74 -4.75 -8.62
N THR A 29 -8.72 -4.57 -9.94
CA THR A 29 -8.99 -3.29 -10.62
C THR A 29 -10.48 -3.07 -10.84
N THR A 30 -11.28 -4.10 -10.52
CA THR A 30 -12.72 -4.10 -10.70
C THR A 30 -13.45 -3.43 -9.52
N PHE A 31 -14.46 -2.61 -9.81
CA PHE A 31 -15.36 -2.02 -8.81
C PHE A 31 -16.83 -2.05 -9.29
N THR A 32 -17.77 -1.88 -8.36
CA THR A 32 -19.20 -1.80 -8.70
C THR A 32 -19.64 -0.34 -8.80
N TYR A 33 -20.28 0.00 -9.91
CA TYR A 33 -21.03 1.23 -10.08
C TYR A 33 -22.53 0.96 -9.87
N GLN A 34 -23.20 1.79 -9.07
CA GLN A 34 -24.65 1.73 -8.92
C GLN A 34 -25.26 3.12 -9.12
N GLY A 35 -26.20 3.22 -10.05
CA GLY A 35 -26.89 4.45 -10.42
C GLY A 35 -28.40 4.28 -10.44
N ARG A 36 -29.13 5.41 -10.51
CA ARG A 36 -30.56 5.41 -10.76
C ARG A 36 -30.86 5.99 -12.14
N LEU A 37 -31.42 5.18 -13.03
CA LEU A 37 -31.91 5.59 -14.33
C LEU A 37 -33.39 5.97 -14.22
N ARG A 38 -33.74 7.11 -14.80
CA ARG A 38 -35.12 7.57 -14.92
C ARG A 38 -35.42 7.89 -16.37
N ASP A 39 -36.63 7.55 -16.79
CA ASP A 39 -37.19 7.90 -18.08
C ASP A 39 -38.48 8.69 -17.86
N ALA A 40 -38.58 9.86 -18.49
CA ALA A 40 -39.68 10.81 -18.30
C ALA A 40 -40.07 11.08 -16.83
N GLY A 41 -39.09 11.05 -15.91
CA GLY A 41 -39.30 11.27 -14.47
C GLY A 41 -39.71 10.02 -13.67
N LEU A 42 -40.02 8.91 -14.33
CA LEU A 42 -40.33 7.62 -13.72
C LEU A 42 -39.08 6.72 -13.66
N PRO A 43 -39.00 5.74 -12.73
CA PRO A 43 -37.92 4.76 -12.74
C PRO A 43 -37.94 3.95 -14.05
N ALA A 44 -36.79 3.89 -14.72
CA ALA A 44 -36.61 3.09 -15.93
C ALA A 44 -36.68 1.59 -15.62
N ASN A 45 -37.22 0.79 -16.54
CA ASN A 45 -37.29 -0.67 -16.40
C ASN A 45 -37.10 -1.32 -17.77
N GLY A 46 -36.33 -2.40 -17.81
CA GLY A 46 -36.06 -3.16 -19.02
C GLY A 46 -34.58 -3.32 -19.28
N THR A 47 -34.24 -3.59 -20.53
CA THR A 47 -32.86 -3.82 -20.96
C THR A 47 -32.38 -2.65 -21.79
N TYR A 48 -31.17 -2.18 -21.49
CA TYR A 48 -30.55 -1.03 -22.14
C TYR A 48 -29.17 -1.38 -22.67
N HIS A 49 -28.74 -0.70 -23.72
CA HIS A 49 -27.33 -0.62 -24.10
C HIS A 49 -26.66 0.44 -23.23
N VAL A 50 -25.66 0.06 -22.45
CA VAL A 50 -24.97 0.97 -21.54
C VAL A 50 -23.47 0.93 -21.78
N ASP A 51 -22.90 2.09 -22.09
CA ASP A 51 -21.46 2.27 -22.25
C ASP A 51 -20.90 3.17 -21.16
N TYR A 52 -19.71 2.81 -20.67
CA TYR A 52 -18.98 3.56 -19.65
C TYR A 52 -17.63 4.02 -20.18
N TRP A 53 -17.37 5.32 -20.09
CA TRP A 53 -16.06 5.92 -20.38
C TRP A 53 -15.49 6.57 -19.12
N LEU A 54 -14.20 6.41 -18.93
CA LEU A 54 -13.46 7.05 -17.85
C LEU A 54 -12.67 8.24 -18.42
N TRP A 55 -12.76 9.39 -17.77
CA TRP A 55 -12.16 10.64 -18.23
C TRP A 55 -11.29 11.27 -17.14
N ASP A 56 -10.27 12.02 -17.56
CA ASP A 56 -9.39 12.80 -16.69
C ASP A 56 -9.91 14.21 -16.34
N ALA A 57 -11.08 14.59 -16.86
CA ALA A 57 -11.73 15.88 -16.59
C ALA A 57 -13.27 15.77 -16.61
N GLU A 58 -13.94 16.68 -15.90
CA GLU A 58 -15.41 16.79 -15.84
C GLU A 58 -16.05 17.11 -17.19
N SER A 59 -15.37 17.94 -17.99
CA SER A 59 -15.76 18.27 -19.37
C SER A 59 -14.51 18.36 -20.23
N GLY A 60 -14.60 17.93 -21.50
CA GLY A 60 -13.43 17.78 -22.36
C GLY A 60 -12.49 16.68 -21.86
N GLY A 61 -11.20 16.97 -21.77
CA GLY A 61 -10.18 16.04 -21.27
C GLY A 61 -9.82 14.91 -22.24
N ASN A 62 -9.09 13.93 -21.72
CA ASN A 62 -8.72 12.70 -22.41
C ASN A 62 -9.40 11.50 -21.75
N GLN A 63 -9.77 10.53 -22.59
CA GLN A 63 -10.24 9.24 -22.10
C GLN A 63 -9.08 8.46 -21.46
N VAL A 64 -9.37 7.79 -20.34
CA VAL A 64 -8.44 6.94 -19.60
C VAL A 64 -8.92 5.49 -19.72
N GLY A 65 -8.08 4.60 -20.27
CA GLY A 65 -8.44 3.21 -20.46
C GLY A 65 -9.46 2.98 -21.59
N SER A 66 -9.93 1.73 -21.73
CA SER A 66 -10.90 1.34 -22.75
C SER A 66 -12.34 1.61 -22.33
N THR A 67 -13.22 1.79 -23.32
CA THR A 67 -14.66 1.77 -23.11
C THR A 67 -15.13 0.41 -22.63
N ILE A 68 -16.05 0.39 -21.67
CA ILE A 68 -16.75 -0.82 -21.23
C ILE A 68 -18.17 -0.80 -21.80
N HIS A 69 -18.55 -1.88 -22.47
CA HIS A 69 -19.83 -2.00 -23.18
C HIS A 69 -20.72 -3.06 -22.54
N PHE A 70 -21.98 -2.72 -22.27
CA PHE A 70 -23.03 -3.65 -21.90
C PHE A 70 -24.16 -3.60 -22.93
N VAL A 71 -24.19 -4.59 -23.82
CA VAL A 71 -25.16 -4.64 -24.93
C VAL A 71 -26.56 -5.06 -24.44
N THR A 72 -26.69 -5.65 -23.25
CA THR A 72 -27.97 -6.12 -22.72
C THR A 72 -27.94 -5.96 -21.20
N HIS A 73 -27.98 -4.72 -20.72
CA HIS A 73 -27.95 -4.42 -19.29
C HIS A 73 -29.36 -4.30 -18.74
N GLU A 74 -29.72 -5.20 -17.82
CA GLU A 74 -31.00 -5.13 -17.12
C GLU A 74 -31.01 -3.95 -16.13
N VAL A 75 -32.11 -3.22 -16.12
CA VAL A 75 -32.44 -2.16 -15.17
C VAL A 75 -33.81 -2.48 -14.59
N ALA A 76 -33.86 -2.56 -13.26
CA ALA A 76 -35.09 -2.86 -12.52
C ALA A 76 -35.33 -1.79 -11.45
N ASN A 77 -36.56 -1.27 -11.38
CA ASN A 77 -36.95 -0.18 -10.50
C ASN A 77 -36.04 1.05 -10.62
N GLY A 78 -35.55 1.31 -11.82
CA GLY A 78 -34.58 2.36 -12.14
C GLY A 78 -33.20 2.11 -11.57
N VAL A 79 -32.86 0.93 -11.03
CA VAL A 79 -31.52 0.64 -10.52
C VAL A 79 -30.67 0.03 -11.62
N LEU A 80 -29.55 0.69 -11.91
CA LEU A 80 -28.50 0.21 -12.80
C LEU A 80 -27.29 -0.16 -11.95
N SER A 81 -26.81 -1.41 -12.05
CA SER A 81 -25.68 -1.92 -11.26
C SER A 81 -24.70 -2.64 -12.17
N SER A 82 -23.50 -2.11 -12.32
CA SER A 82 -22.51 -2.60 -13.28
C SER A 82 -21.18 -2.86 -12.60
N GLN A 83 -20.52 -3.94 -12.97
CA GLN A 83 -19.16 -4.24 -12.53
C GLN A 83 -18.18 -3.71 -13.59
N LEU A 84 -17.35 -2.75 -13.22
CA LEU A 84 -16.49 -1.99 -14.12
C LEU A 84 -15.02 -2.30 -13.85
N ASP A 85 -14.24 -2.46 -14.91
CA ASP A 85 -12.80 -2.63 -14.87
C ASP A 85 -12.15 -1.88 -16.04
N PHE A 86 -11.46 -0.79 -15.73
CA PHE A 86 -10.74 0.03 -16.71
C PHE A 86 -9.26 -0.39 -16.86
N GLY A 87 -8.87 -1.48 -16.19
CA GLY A 87 -7.52 -2.03 -16.23
C GLY A 87 -6.56 -1.37 -15.23
N PRO A 88 -5.33 -1.92 -15.16
CA PRO A 88 -4.29 -1.39 -14.28
C PRO A 88 -3.89 0.03 -14.69
N GLY A 89 -3.65 0.90 -13.71
CA GLY A 89 -3.20 2.28 -13.93
C GLY A 89 -4.32 3.27 -14.27
N ALA A 90 -5.56 2.82 -14.50
CA ALA A 90 -6.69 3.72 -14.70
C ALA A 90 -6.93 4.65 -13.49
N PHE A 91 -6.62 4.15 -12.28
CA PHE A 91 -6.73 4.88 -11.01
C PHE A 91 -5.35 5.04 -10.38
N ASP A 92 -4.70 6.17 -10.66
CA ASP A 92 -3.37 6.55 -10.16
C ASP A 92 -3.42 7.51 -8.96
N GLY A 93 -4.63 7.82 -8.48
CA GLY A 93 -4.87 8.81 -7.42
C GLY A 93 -5.28 10.20 -7.92
N SER A 94 -5.18 10.45 -9.23
CA SER A 94 -5.72 11.66 -9.85
C SER A 94 -7.24 11.61 -9.96
N PRO A 95 -7.93 12.76 -10.03
CA PRO A 95 -9.37 12.80 -10.27
C PRO A 95 -9.78 12.06 -11.54
N ARG A 96 -10.95 11.40 -11.46
CA ARG A 96 -11.56 10.66 -12.57
C ARG A 96 -13.05 10.93 -12.63
N TRP A 97 -13.59 10.94 -13.85
CA TRP A 97 -15.01 11.12 -14.11
C TRP A 97 -15.54 9.99 -14.99
N LEU A 98 -16.71 9.47 -14.62
CA LEU A 98 -17.43 8.46 -15.36
C LEU A 98 -18.46 9.15 -16.26
N GLU A 99 -18.30 8.98 -17.57
CA GLU A 99 -19.33 9.31 -18.55
C GLU A 99 -20.13 8.04 -18.86
N ILE A 100 -21.45 8.19 -18.92
CA ILE A 100 -22.37 7.07 -19.07
C ILE A 100 -23.25 7.36 -20.28
N HIS A 101 -23.33 6.40 -21.20
CA HIS A 101 -24.23 6.46 -22.33
C HIS A 101 -25.29 5.38 -22.18
N VAL A 102 -26.55 5.73 -22.40
CA VAL A 102 -27.69 4.80 -22.35
C VAL A 102 -28.42 4.90 -23.67
N ASP A 103 -28.48 3.80 -24.43
CA ASP A 103 -29.07 3.72 -25.77
C ASP A 103 -28.60 4.85 -26.71
N GLY A 104 -27.30 5.20 -26.63
CA GLY A 104 -26.67 6.24 -27.43
C GLY A 104 -26.88 7.68 -26.92
N ALA A 105 -27.60 7.88 -25.81
CA ALA A 105 -27.74 9.18 -25.16
C ALA A 105 -26.71 9.35 -24.04
N THR A 106 -25.92 10.40 -24.09
CA THR A 106 -24.95 10.75 -23.02
C THR A 106 -25.65 11.36 -21.81
N LEU A 107 -25.41 10.79 -20.63
CA LEU A 107 -25.86 11.34 -19.36
C LEU A 107 -24.88 12.41 -18.88
N SER A 108 -25.37 13.63 -18.71
CA SER A 108 -24.61 14.80 -18.27
C SER A 108 -25.16 15.34 -16.94
N PRO A 109 -24.30 15.86 -16.04
CA PRO A 109 -22.84 15.91 -16.13
C PRO A 109 -22.17 14.55 -15.90
N ARG A 110 -20.89 14.43 -16.29
CA ARG A 110 -20.07 13.27 -15.92
C ARG A 110 -19.99 13.13 -14.40
N GLN A 111 -19.97 11.90 -13.91
CA GLN A 111 -20.00 11.65 -12.49
C GLN A 111 -18.58 11.50 -11.91
N PRO A 112 -18.19 12.28 -10.89
CA PRO A 112 -16.87 12.12 -10.28
C PRO A 112 -16.77 10.76 -9.57
N ILE A 113 -15.62 10.11 -9.71
CA ILE A 113 -15.29 8.89 -8.96
C ILE A 113 -14.53 9.29 -7.70
N THR A 114 -15.17 9.07 -6.54
CA THR A 114 -14.58 9.38 -5.23
C THR A 114 -13.93 8.15 -4.61
N ALA A 115 -12.86 8.35 -3.85
CA ALA A 115 -12.23 7.28 -3.09
C ALA A 115 -13.20 6.65 -2.08
N THR A 116 -13.20 5.33 -1.99
CA THR A 116 -13.91 4.59 -0.95
C THR A 116 -13.15 4.66 0.39
N PRO A 117 -13.80 4.41 1.55
CA PRO A 117 -13.13 4.43 2.84
C PRO A 117 -11.90 3.52 2.92
N TYR A 118 -11.95 2.32 2.32
CA TYR A 118 -10.81 1.42 2.25
C TYR A 118 -9.68 1.96 1.37
N ALA A 119 -9.99 2.66 0.27
CA ALA A 119 -8.98 3.32 -0.54
C ALA A 119 -8.30 4.49 0.20
N ILE A 120 -9.06 5.27 0.98
CA ILE A 120 -8.53 6.34 1.84
C ILE A 120 -7.57 5.75 2.89
N ALA A 121 -8.00 4.69 3.58
CA ALA A 121 -7.18 3.99 4.56
C ALA A 121 -5.91 3.39 3.92
N GLY A 122 -6.03 2.78 2.74
CA GLY A 122 -4.92 2.25 1.98
C GLY A 122 -3.90 3.33 1.58
N ALA A 123 -4.37 4.48 1.10
CA ALA A 123 -3.50 5.62 0.79
C ALA A 123 -2.79 6.18 2.04
N ALA A 124 -3.46 6.22 3.20
CA ALA A 124 -2.83 6.61 4.46
C ALA A 124 -1.73 5.62 4.88
N ALA A 125 -1.99 4.31 4.77
CA ALA A 125 -1.00 3.28 5.07
C ALA A 125 0.20 3.31 4.11
N ALA A 126 -0.02 3.58 2.83
CA ALA A 126 1.05 3.73 1.83
C ALA A 126 1.98 4.88 2.19
N ARG A 127 1.45 6.06 2.54
CA ARG A 127 2.27 7.21 2.97
C ARG A 127 3.13 6.91 4.20
N GLN A 128 2.64 6.08 5.11
CA GLN A 128 3.41 5.70 6.30
C GLN A 128 4.57 4.75 5.99
N ARG A 129 4.49 3.96 4.91
CA ARG A 129 5.62 3.12 4.45
C ARG A 129 6.78 3.95 3.92
N ASP A 130 6.51 5.15 3.39
CA ASP A 130 7.52 6.02 2.80
C ASP A 130 8.27 6.87 3.85
N LEU A 131 7.81 6.90 5.11
CA LEU A 131 8.49 7.59 6.22
C LEU A 131 9.70 6.76 6.68
N ALA A 132 10.89 7.10 6.18
CA ALA A 132 12.22 6.54 6.47
C ALA A 132 12.25 5.00 6.61
N PRO A 133 12.80 4.28 5.62
CA PRO A 133 12.98 2.84 5.75
C PRO A 133 13.68 2.53 7.07
N SER A 134 13.19 1.55 7.81
CA SER A 134 13.80 1.05 9.05
C SER A 134 15.31 0.80 8.90
N ASP A 135 15.74 0.55 7.68
CA ASP A 135 17.13 0.29 7.30
C ASP A 135 18.02 1.53 7.41
N GLU A 136 17.52 2.72 7.10
CA GLU A 136 18.30 3.97 7.23
C GLU A 136 18.51 4.32 8.70
N LEU A 137 17.47 4.17 9.52
CA LEU A 137 17.57 4.31 10.98
C LEU A 137 18.48 3.22 11.58
N ALA A 138 18.39 1.98 11.10
CA ALA A 138 19.26 0.90 11.55
C ALA A 138 20.74 1.17 11.20
N GLN A 139 21.02 1.66 10.00
CA GLN A 139 22.37 2.06 9.58
C GLN A 139 22.90 3.22 10.43
N ALA A 140 22.09 4.25 10.68
CA ALA A 140 22.47 5.37 11.53
C ALA A 140 22.80 4.92 12.97
N VAL A 141 22.01 4.00 13.53
CA VAL A 141 22.26 3.43 14.87
C VAL A 141 23.52 2.57 14.88
N GLN A 142 23.80 1.81 13.82
CA GLN A 142 25.03 1.02 13.72
C GLN A 142 26.27 1.91 13.59
N ALA A 143 26.22 2.98 12.78
CA ALA A 143 27.30 3.94 12.66
C ALA A 143 27.62 4.61 14.01
N LEU A 144 26.58 5.04 14.74
CA LEU A 144 26.74 5.62 16.07
C LEU A 144 27.33 4.62 17.07
N ARG A 145 26.93 3.34 17.02
CA ARG A 145 27.50 2.29 17.87
C ARG A 145 28.97 2.05 17.56
N ALA A 146 29.36 2.04 16.29
CA ALA A 146 30.75 1.89 15.87
C ALA A 146 31.61 3.07 16.34
N GLU A 147 31.12 4.31 16.21
CA GLU A 147 31.82 5.49 16.71
C GLU A 147 32.03 5.43 18.23
N ASN A 148 31.00 5.03 18.98
CA ASN A 148 31.12 4.84 20.44
C ASN A 148 32.12 3.75 20.83
N GLN A 149 32.25 2.68 20.02
CA GLN A 149 33.26 1.65 20.26
C GLN A 149 34.68 2.20 20.07
N VAL A 150 34.91 2.96 19.00
CA VAL A 150 36.21 3.61 18.75
C VAL A 150 36.56 4.56 19.89
N LEU A 151 35.60 5.34 20.39
CA LEU A 151 35.82 6.22 21.54
C LEU A 151 36.21 5.44 22.79
N ARG A 152 35.57 4.31 23.07
CA ARG A 152 35.91 3.45 24.22
C ARG A 152 37.33 2.88 24.11
N GLU A 153 37.75 2.46 22.91
CA GLU A 153 39.12 1.99 22.71
C GLU A 153 40.16 3.10 22.84
N ARG A 154 39.83 4.33 22.40
CA ARG A 154 40.70 5.49 22.61
C ARG A 154 40.86 5.80 24.10
N LEU A 155 39.76 5.73 24.85
CA LEU A 155 39.78 5.92 26.30
C LEU A 155 40.68 4.88 26.98
N ALA A 156 40.49 3.59 26.69
CA ALA A 156 41.28 2.50 27.27
C ALA A 156 42.79 2.64 26.96
N ARG A 157 43.13 3.10 25.74
CA ARG A 157 44.54 3.38 25.38
C ARG A 157 45.12 4.55 26.15
N LEU A 158 44.34 5.61 26.40
CA LEU A 158 44.79 6.75 27.19
C LEU A 158 44.99 6.37 28.66
N GLU A 159 44.07 5.58 29.22
CA GLU A 159 44.18 5.04 30.58
C GLU A 159 45.46 4.20 30.73
N ALA A 160 45.71 3.25 29.81
CA ALA A 160 46.92 2.44 29.84
C ALA A 160 48.21 3.27 29.75
N ARG A 161 48.23 4.32 28.91
CA ARG A 161 49.36 5.24 28.80
C ARG A 161 49.59 6.06 30.06
N LEU A 162 48.52 6.44 30.76
CA LEU A 162 48.60 7.18 32.02
C LEU A 162 49.21 6.29 33.12
N ASP A 163 48.76 5.04 33.22
CA ASP A 163 49.29 4.07 34.19
C ASP A 163 50.78 3.77 33.95
N GLU A 164 51.20 3.65 32.69
CA GLU A 164 52.60 3.48 32.30
C GLU A 164 53.46 4.70 32.70
N ALA A 165 52.97 5.92 32.49
CA ALA A 165 53.69 7.14 32.86
C ALA A 165 53.82 7.30 34.39
N LEU A 166 52.77 6.94 35.15
CA LEU A 166 52.78 6.98 36.61
C LEU A 166 53.74 5.94 37.19
N THR A 167 53.83 4.75 36.59
CA THR A 167 54.77 3.69 37.01
C THR A 167 56.21 3.96 36.59
N SER A 168 56.46 4.68 35.48
CA SER A 168 57.82 5.06 35.06
C SER A 168 58.41 6.22 35.89
N GLY A 169 57.58 7.14 36.40
CA GLY A 169 58.02 8.28 37.20
C GLY A 169 58.36 7.96 38.67
N ALA A 170 58.10 6.73 39.12
CA ALA A 170 58.35 6.28 40.50
C ALA A 170 59.70 5.54 40.69
N LYS A 171 60.56 5.50 39.67
CA LYS A 171 61.93 4.96 39.72
C LYS A 171 62.95 6.10 39.69
#